data_AF-A0A2K1E7F9-F1
#
_entry.id   AF-A0A2K1E7F9-F1
#
_cell.length_a   1.000
_cell.length_b   1.000
_cell.length_c   1.000
_cell.angle_alpha   90.00
_cell.angle_beta   90.00
_cell.angle_gamma   90.00
#
_symmetry.space_group_name_H-M   'P 1'
#
loop_
_entity.id
_entity.type
_entity.pdbx_description
1 polymer ?
#
loop_
_entity_poly.entity_id
_entity_poly.type
_entity_poly.pdbx_seq_one_letter_code
_entity_poly.pdbx_strand_id
1 'polypeptide(L)'
;MFKHIALATAAFGMLSSPVLADENAQMTRGEEKLAKLLDGRVAGEPQSCIRTLGSRNLSQIDGTALTYRDGDTVWVNYTRNPDSIDDRDIMVIDRFSGSSLCRTDQVKLVDRVNGFLSGILLLDEFVPYKKVDTEG
;
A
#
# COMPACT_ATOMS: atom_id res chain seq x y z
N MET A 1 -45.62 -34.00 49.22
CA MET A 1 -46.27 -34.84 48.17
C MET A 1 -46.21 -34.07 46.86
N PHE A 2 -45.46 -34.59 45.87
CA PHE A 2 -45.45 -34.20 44.43
C PHE A 2 -45.01 -32.75 44.11
N LYS A 3 -44.17 -32.44 43.12
CA LYS A 3 -43.41 -33.18 42.11
C LYS A 3 -42.53 -32.12 41.42
N HIS A 4 -41.29 -32.46 41.11
CA HIS A 4 -40.38 -31.62 40.32
C HIS A 4 -40.97 -31.28 38.95
N ILE A 5 -40.87 -30.02 38.53
CA ILE A 5 -40.92 -29.62 37.12
C ILE A 5 -39.68 -28.77 36.87
N ALA A 6 -38.68 -29.40 36.24
CA ALA A 6 -37.61 -28.71 35.52
C ALA A 6 -38.11 -28.34 34.11
N LEU A 7 -37.64 -27.21 33.56
CA LEU A 7 -37.50 -26.86 32.12
C LEU A 7 -37.24 -25.33 32.06
N ALA A 8 -36.36 -24.73 31.27
CA ALA A 8 -35.22 -25.13 30.45
C ALA A 8 -34.44 -23.84 30.18
N THR A 9 -33.11 -23.89 30.22
CA THR A 9 -32.20 -22.80 29.86
C THR A 9 -32.26 -22.56 28.34
N ALA A 10 -32.71 -21.38 27.91
CA ALA A 10 -32.57 -20.95 26.53
C ALA A 10 -31.15 -20.39 26.32
N ALA A 11 -30.25 -21.20 25.76
CA ALA A 11 -28.96 -20.74 25.28
C ALA A 11 -29.15 -20.03 23.92
N PHE A 12 -28.94 -18.72 23.90
CA PHE A 12 -28.93 -17.91 22.68
C PHE A 12 -27.59 -18.15 21.96
N GLY A 13 -27.58 -19.07 20.99
CA GLY A 13 -26.43 -19.32 20.14
C GLY A 13 -26.25 -18.14 19.15
N MET A 14 -25.19 -17.36 19.33
CA MET A 14 -24.79 -16.36 18.34
C MET A 14 -24.19 -17.09 17.14
N LEU A 15 -24.83 -16.97 15.98
CA LEU A 15 -24.31 -17.43 14.70
C LEU A 15 -23.16 -16.51 14.29
N SER A 16 -21.91 -16.93 14.51
CA SER A 16 -20.76 -16.34 13.85
C SER A 16 -20.68 -16.91 12.43
N SER A 17 -21.16 -16.15 11.44
CA SER A 17 -20.90 -16.47 10.04
C SER A 17 -19.41 -16.33 9.77
N PRO A 18 -18.73 -17.31 9.15
CA PRO A 18 -17.42 -17.07 8.59
C PRO A 18 -17.62 -16.17 7.37
N VAL A 19 -17.03 -14.97 7.40
CA VAL A 19 -16.74 -14.25 6.17
C VAL A 19 -15.80 -15.16 5.38
N LEU A 20 -16.28 -15.71 4.27
CA LEU A 20 -15.44 -16.36 3.29
C LEU A 20 -14.58 -15.26 2.66
N ALA A 21 -13.40 -15.02 3.23
CA ALA A 21 -12.32 -14.42 2.48
C ALA A 21 -12.04 -15.37 1.30
N ASP A 22 -12.09 -14.85 0.08
CA ASP A 22 -11.75 -15.61 -1.12
C ASP A 22 -10.27 -16.02 -1.03
N GLU A 23 -10.00 -17.24 -0.58
CA GLU A 23 -8.65 -17.80 -0.46
C GLU A 23 -7.97 -18.04 -1.83
N ASN A 24 -8.59 -17.64 -2.95
CA ASN A 24 -8.09 -17.83 -4.31
C ASN A 24 -7.94 -16.54 -5.13
N ALA A 25 -7.99 -15.36 -4.50
CA ALA A 25 -7.60 -14.12 -5.18
C ALA A 25 -6.10 -14.20 -5.54
N GLN A 26 -5.81 -14.58 -6.79
CA GLN A 26 -4.45 -14.66 -7.30
C GLN A 26 -3.86 -13.24 -7.31
N MET A 27 -2.67 -13.09 -6.73
CA MET A 27 -1.97 -11.82 -6.71
C MET A 27 -1.77 -11.30 -8.14
N THR A 28 -1.97 -10.01 -8.32
CA THR A 28 -1.58 -9.32 -9.54
C THR A 28 -0.06 -9.29 -9.68
N ARG A 29 0.42 -9.10 -10.91
CA ARG A 29 1.86 -8.95 -11.17
C ARG A 29 2.50 -7.80 -10.37
N GLY A 30 1.75 -6.72 -10.12
CA GLY A 30 2.21 -5.58 -9.34
C GLY A 30 2.37 -5.94 -7.87
N GLU A 31 1.39 -6.63 -7.29
CA GLU A 31 1.46 -7.13 -5.91
C GLU A 31 2.60 -8.13 -5.73
N GLU A 32 2.83 -9.05 -6.67
CA GLU A 32 3.97 -9.97 -6.65
C GLU A 32 5.31 -9.22 -6.69
N LYS A 33 5.42 -8.20 -7.55
CA LYS A 33 6.61 -7.34 -7.66
C LYS A 33 6.87 -6.58 -6.36
N LEU A 34 5.83 -6.05 -5.73
CA LEU A 34 5.94 -5.38 -4.44
C LEU A 34 6.33 -6.36 -3.34
N ALA A 35 5.67 -7.52 -3.23
CA ALA A 35 5.99 -8.53 -2.23
C ALA A 35 7.46 -8.97 -2.31
N LYS A 36 7.96 -9.24 -3.52
CA LYS A 36 9.38 -9.56 -3.74
C LYS A 36 10.32 -8.42 -3.34
N LEU A 37 9.95 -7.17 -3.61
CA LEU A 37 10.73 -6.00 -3.21
C LEU A 37 10.79 -5.84 -1.68
N LEU A 38 9.73 -6.25 -1.00
CA LEU A 38 9.55 -6.17 0.45
C LEU A 38 10.03 -7.41 1.21
N ASP A 39 10.48 -8.45 0.52
CA ASP A 39 10.96 -9.68 1.13
C ASP A 39 12.12 -9.43 2.12
N GLY A 40 12.02 -10.06 3.29
CA GLY A 40 12.95 -9.85 4.41
C GLY A 40 12.93 -8.44 5.03
N ARG A 41 11.89 -7.64 4.76
CA ARG A 41 11.73 -6.29 5.32
C ARG A 41 10.51 -6.20 6.22
N VAL A 42 10.59 -5.32 7.21
CA VAL A 42 9.51 -5.03 8.16
C VAL A 42 9.05 -3.60 7.99
N ALA A 43 7.73 -3.40 8.00
CA ALA A 43 7.09 -2.09 7.97
C ALA A 43 7.34 -1.35 9.29
N GLY A 44 7.69 -0.07 9.20
CA GLY A 44 7.74 0.85 10.33
C GLY A 44 6.59 1.85 10.32
N GLU A 45 6.69 2.86 11.18
CA GLU A 45 5.68 3.91 11.33
C GLU A 45 5.49 4.73 10.03
N PRO A 46 4.27 4.83 9.49
CA PRO A 46 3.96 5.66 8.33
C PRO A 46 4.36 7.12 8.53
N GLN A 47 4.85 7.77 7.47
CA GLN A 47 5.27 9.16 7.48
C GLN A 47 4.46 9.98 6.49
N SER A 48 4.01 11.16 6.92
CA SER A 48 3.28 12.10 6.05
C SER A 48 4.17 12.72 4.96
N CYS A 49 5.48 12.81 5.17
CA CYS A 49 6.45 13.34 4.21
C CYS A 49 7.78 12.60 4.29
N ILE A 50 8.41 12.34 3.15
CA ILE A 50 9.76 11.76 3.04
C ILE A 50 10.69 12.73 2.33
N ARG A 51 11.99 12.67 2.64
CA ARG A 51 13.00 13.40 1.87
C ARG A 51 13.41 12.60 0.66
N THR A 52 13.47 13.28 -0.47
CA THR A 52 13.73 12.68 -1.77
C THR A 52 14.78 13.51 -2.50
N LEU A 53 15.91 12.91 -2.81
CA LEU A 53 16.97 13.55 -3.58
C LEU A 53 16.74 13.23 -5.07
N GLY A 54 15.85 14.02 -5.69
CA GLY A 54 15.44 13.82 -7.07
C GLY A 54 14.46 12.65 -7.27
N SER A 55 14.23 12.27 -8.52
CA SER A 55 13.24 11.26 -8.92
C SER A 55 13.82 9.90 -9.29
N ARG A 56 15.15 9.76 -9.39
CA ARG A 56 15.81 8.52 -9.88
C ARG A 56 15.49 7.28 -9.04
N ASN A 57 15.25 7.46 -7.75
CA ASN A 57 14.95 6.37 -6.83
C ASN A 57 13.45 6.13 -6.65
N LEU A 58 12.60 6.96 -7.27
CA LEU A 58 11.14 6.78 -7.27
C LEU A 58 10.77 5.83 -8.41
N SER A 59 9.85 4.89 -8.15
CA SER A 59 9.44 3.89 -9.12
C SER A 59 7.96 3.56 -8.99
N GLN A 60 7.34 3.25 -10.13
CA GLN A 60 5.95 2.82 -10.22
C GLN A 60 5.87 1.29 -10.19
N ILE A 61 4.87 0.77 -9.49
CA ILE A 61 4.44 -0.62 -9.54
C ILE A 61 2.98 -0.60 -9.98
N ASP A 62 2.74 -1.04 -11.21
CA ASP A 62 1.44 -1.02 -11.89
C ASP A 62 0.29 -1.46 -10.99
N GLY A 63 -0.75 -0.64 -10.93
CA GLY A 63 -1.96 -0.93 -10.16
C GLY A 63 -1.74 -1.13 -8.66
N THR A 64 -0.56 -0.84 -8.12
CA THR A 64 -0.18 -1.32 -6.77
C THR A 64 0.38 -0.21 -5.87
N ALA A 65 1.51 0.39 -6.23
CA ALA A 65 2.18 1.35 -5.34
C ALA A 65 3.25 2.19 -6.04
N LEU A 66 3.57 3.34 -5.45
CA LEU A 66 4.83 4.04 -5.66
C LEU A 66 5.85 3.60 -4.62
N THR A 67 7.10 3.46 -5.04
CA THR A 67 8.20 3.13 -4.13
C THR A 67 9.34 4.12 -4.28
N TYR A 68 9.99 4.47 -3.18
CA TYR A 68 11.20 5.29 -3.16
C TYR A 68 12.30 4.58 -2.37
N ARG A 69 13.47 4.36 -3.01
CA ARG A 69 14.62 3.73 -2.35
C ARG A 69 15.54 4.77 -1.71
N ASP A 70 15.85 4.57 -0.44
CA ASP A 70 16.83 5.36 0.31
C ASP A 70 17.73 4.44 1.14
N GLY A 71 18.94 4.17 0.64
CA GLY A 71 19.83 3.14 1.19
C GLY A 71 19.12 1.78 1.31
N ASP A 72 19.10 1.24 2.52
CA ASP A 72 18.40 0.00 2.87
C ASP A 72 16.92 0.18 3.20
N THR A 73 16.34 1.38 3.09
CA THR A 73 14.90 1.60 3.27
C THR A 73 14.18 1.63 1.92
N VAL A 74 13.09 0.87 1.81
CA VAL A 74 12.12 1.02 0.72
C VAL A 74 10.90 1.73 1.30
N TRP A 75 10.67 2.97 0.89
CA TRP A 75 9.45 3.70 1.22
C TRP A 75 8.36 3.31 0.24
N VAL A 76 7.19 2.93 0.73
CA VAL A 76 6.04 2.53 -0.09
C VAL A 76 4.91 3.52 0.15
N ASN A 77 4.35 4.05 -0.94
CA ASN A 77 3.11 4.82 -0.94
C ASN A 77 2.11 4.04 -1.79
N TYR A 78 1.11 3.46 -1.15
CA TYR A 78 0.07 2.71 -1.85
C TYR A 78 -0.84 3.61 -2.70
N THR A 79 -0.77 4.93 -2.51
CA THR A 79 -1.67 5.94 -3.07
C THR A 79 -3.14 5.66 -2.72
N ARG A 80 -3.99 6.67 -2.86
CA ARG A 80 -5.44 6.50 -2.66
C ARG A 80 -6.13 5.89 -3.88
N ASN A 81 -5.42 5.79 -5.00
CA ASN A 81 -5.92 5.29 -6.28
C ASN A 81 -4.85 4.47 -7.03
N PRO A 82 -4.41 3.33 -6.45
CA PRO A 82 -3.32 2.52 -7.01
C PRO A 82 -3.59 2.04 -8.44
N ASP A 83 -4.84 1.75 -8.79
CA ASP A 83 -5.26 1.34 -10.14
C ASP A 83 -4.91 2.35 -11.24
N SER A 84 -4.67 3.61 -10.88
CA SER A 84 -4.25 4.66 -11.83
C SER A 84 -2.75 4.61 -12.16
N ILE A 85 -1.96 3.78 -11.48
CA ILE A 85 -0.52 3.68 -11.69
C ILE A 85 -0.23 2.81 -12.92
N ASP A 86 0.44 3.40 -13.92
CA ASP A 86 0.99 2.71 -15.10
C ASP A 86 2.48 3.06 -15.24
N ASP A 87 3.37 2.06 -15.14
CA ASP A 87 4.82 2.24 -15.19
C ASP A 87 5.35 2.73 -16.55
N ARG A 88 4.50 2.73 -17.58
CA ARG A 88 4.76 3.30 -18.89
C ARG A 88 4.54 4.80 -18.94
N ASP A 89 3.87 5.41 -17.96
CA ASP A 89 3.68 6.85 -17.91
C ASP A 89 4.92 7.58 -17.36
N ILE A 90 4.97 8.90 -17.59
CA ILE A 90 5.93 9.81 -16.95
C ILE A 90 5.25 10.42 -15.73
N MET A 91 5.89 10.27 -14.57
CA MET A 91 5.50 10.99 -13.36
C MET A 91 6.02 12.43 -13.40
N VAL A 92 5.10 13.39 -13.36
CA VAL A 92 5.37 14.81 -13.15
C VAL A 92 4.92 15.18 -11.75
N ILE A 93 5.86 15.47 -10.88
CA ILE A 93 5.62 15.69 -9.45
C ILE A 93 5.61 17.19 -9.18
N ASP A 94 4.44 17.73 -8.83
CA ASP A 94 4.31 19.11 -8.41
C ASP A 94 4.66 19.23 -6.92
N ARG A 95 5.95 19.43 -6.63
CA ARG A 95 6.47 19.54 -5.26
C ARG A 95 6.25 20.94 -4.69
N PHE A 96 5.44 21.05 -3.65
CA PHE A 96 5.28 22.32 -2.92
C PHE A 96 6.40 22.53 -1.87
N SER A 97 7.04 21.47 -1.40
CA SER A 97 7.96 21.49 -0.23
C SER A 97 9.45 21.29 -0.56
N GLY A 98 9.89 21.70 -1.75
CA GLY A 98 11.31 21.65 -2.15
C GLY A 98 11.83 20.23 -2.35
N SER A 99 12.56 19.68 -1.36
CA SER A 99 13.21 18.36 -1.44
C SER A 99 12.43 17.22 -0.77
N SER A 100 11.17 17.46 -0.39
CA SER A 100 10.31 16.43 0.19
C SER A 100 9.25 15.95 -0.80
N LEU A 101 8.71 14.76 -0.55
CA LEU A 101 7.48 14.28 -1.15
C LEU A 101 6.51 13.98 -0.01
N CYS A 102 5.37 14.64 -0.01
CA CYS A 102 4.36 14.57 1.05
C CYS A 102 3.07 13.94 0.55
N ARG A 103 2.27 13.36 1.45
CA ARG A 103 0.95 12.79 1.13
C ARG A 103 -0.02 13.79 0.49
N THR A 104 0.21 15.09 0.68
CA THR A 104 -0.60 16.17 0.11
C THR A 104 -0.14 16.59 -1.28
N ASP A 105 1.05 16.16 -1.71
CA ASP A 105 1.52 16.42 -3.07
C ASP A 105 0.73 15.55 -4.06
N GLN A 106 0.64 16.01 -5.30
CA GLN A 106 0.00 15.28 -6.39
C GLN A 106 1.03 14.92 -7.44
N VAL A 107 0.87 13.75 -8.05
CA VAL A 107 1.70 13.31 -9.16
C VAL A 107 0.82 13.20 -10.40
N LYS A 108 1.12 14.02 -11.42
CA LYS A 108 0.47 13.89 -12.72
C LYS A 108 1.15 12.78 -13.51
N LEU A 109 0.36 11.96 -14.17
CA LEU A 109 0.82 10.96 -15.11
C LEU A 109 0.64 11.48 -16.52
N VAL A 110 1.69 11.37 -17.32
CA VAL A 110 1.72 11.82 -18.70
C VAL A 110 2.09 10.65 -19.61
N ASP A 111 1.24 10.38 -20.60
CA ASP A 111 1.50 9.37 -21.62
C ASP A 111 2.81 9.66 -22.35
N ARG A 112 3.69 8.68 -22.42
CA ARG A 112 5.02 8.82 -23.05
C ARG A 112 4.96 9.05 -24.55
N VAL A 113 3.92 8.57 -25.21
CA VAL A 113 3.83 8.59 -26.68
C VAL A 113 3.34 9.95 -27.18
N ASN A 114 2.23 10.43 -26.61
CA ASN A 114 1.52 11.61 -27.10
C ASN A 114 1.66 12.83 -26.17
N GLY A 115 2.16 12.65 -24.95
CA GLY A 115 2.37 13.73 -23.98
C GLY A 115 1.09 14.24 -23.32
N PHE A 116 -0.02 13.50 -23.42
CA PHE A 116 -1.28 13.88 -22.78
C PHE A 116 -1.34 13.43 -21.31
N LEU A 117 -2.11 14.16 -20.51
CA LEU A 117 -2.42 13.75 -19.14
C LEU A 117 -3.21 12.43 -19.17
N SER A 118 -2.63 11.37 -18.62
CA SER A 118 -3.25 10.05 -18.51
C SER A 118 -3.93 9.85 -17.15
N GLY A 119 -3.46 10.54 -16.11
CA GLY A 119 -4.01 10.39 -14.77
C GLY A 119 -3.41 11.33 -13.73
N ILE A 120 -3.97 11.28 -12.52
CA ILE A 120 -3.46 11.97 -11.34
C ILE A 120 -3.41 10.97 -10.19
N LEU A 121 -2.23 10.80 -9.60
CA LEU A 121 -2.06 10.02 -8.38
C LEU A 121 -2.24 10.92 -7.16
N LEU A 122 -3.11 10.46 -6.26
CA LEU A 122 -3.34 11.06 -4.97
C LEU A 122 -2.50 10.28 -3.94
N LEU A 123 -1.43 10.91 -3.46
CA LEU A 123 -0.53 10.27 -2.52
C LEU A 123 -1.22 10.02 -1.17
N ASP A 124 -0.72 9.01 -0.47
CA ASP A 124 -1.04 8.74 0.95
C ASP A 124 0.24 8.79 1.80
N GLU A 125 0.21 8.25 3.01
CA GLU A 125 1.39 8.12 3.85
C GLU A 125 2.43 7.17 3.25
N PHE A 126 3.69 7.43 3.59
CA PHE A 126 4.84 6.62 3.16
C PHE A 126 5.23 5.67 4.27
N VAL A 127 5.10 4.37 4.01
CA VAL A 127 5.49 3.31 4.95
C VAL A 127 6.94 2.92 4.69
N PRO A 128 7.86 3.04 5.67
CA PRO A 128 9.22 2.57 5.52
C PRO A 128 9.31 1.06 5.71
N TYR A 129 9.92 0.36 4.76
CA TYR A 129 10.27 -1.05 4.88
C TYR A 129 11.78 -1.23 4.98
N LYS A 130 12.23 -1.70 6.14
CA LYS A 130 13.66 -1.88 6.47
C LYS A 130 13.98 -3.35 6.60
N LYS A 131 15.19 -3.76 6.21
CA LYS A 131 15.66 -5.12 6.49
C LYS A 131 15.71 -5.34 8.00
N VAL A 132 15.42 -6.56 8.44
CA VAL A 132 15.75 -6.97 9.80
C VAL A 132 17.27 -7.15 9.88
N ASP A 133 17.93 -6.36 10.73
CA ASP A 133 19.33 -6.61 11.04
C ASP A 133 19.39 -7.95 11.78
N THR A 134 19.76 -9.00 11.06
CA THR A 134 20.15 -10.25 11.70
C THR A 134 21.58 -10.00 12.15
N GLU A 135 21.74 -9.68 13.44
CA GLU A 135 23.06 -9.53 14.06
C GLU A 135 23.95 -10.70 13.64
N GLY A 136 25.08 -10.38 13.01
CA GLY A 136 26.09 -11.35 12.57
C GLY A 136 27.07 -11.72 13.68
#